data_AF-A0A0A0DTY2-F1
#
_entry.id   AF-A0A0A0DTY2-F1
#
_cell.length_a   1.000
_cell.length_b   1.000
_cell.length_c   1.000
_cell.angle_alpha   90.00
_cell.angle_beta   90.00
_cell.angle_gamma   90.00
#
_symmetry.space_group_name_H-M   'P 1'
#
loop_
_entity.id
_entity.type
_entity.pdbx_description
1 polymer ?
#
loop_
_entity_poly.entity_id
_entity_poly.type
_entity_poly.pdbx_seq_one_letter_code
_entity_poly.pdbx_strand_id
1 'polypeptide(L)'
;MTSTSPVADQTPDADVLRRLRWRCRRGLLENDLFIDKFFEQHGESLTTGLVQGLLQLMDLSDNDLLDLLLARKEPEGELANQEVMQVLSMMRVAKA
;
A
#
# COMPACT_ATOMS: atom_id res chain seq x y z
N MET A 1 -9.57 -22.55 8.63
CA MET A 1 -10.80 -21.74 8.49
C MET A 1 -10.37 -20.30 8.27
N THR A 2 -10.03 -19.91 7.04
CA THR A 2 -9.68 -18.51 6.72
C THR A 2 -10.91 -17.88 6.10
N SER A 3 -11.61 -17.06 6.88
CA SER A 3 -12.67 -16.20 6.38
C SER A 3 -12.03 -15.12 5.50
N THR A 4 -11.87 -15.40 4.22
CA THR A 4 -11.59 -14.38 3.21
C THR A 4 -12.80 -13.47 3.16
N SER A 5 -12.69 -12.30 3.79
CA SER A 5 -13.74 -11.29 3.81
C SER A 5 -14.09 -10.89 2.37
N PRO A 6 -15.37 -10.97 1.94
CA PRO A 6 -15.80 -10.63 0.58
C PRO A 6 -15.64 -9.13 0.25
N VAL A 7 -15.24 -8.32 1.24
CA VAL A 7 -15.08 -6.87 1.12
C VAL A 7 -13.82 -6.48 0.35
N ALA A 8 -12.80 -7.36 0.35
CA ALA A 8 -11.48 -7.05 -0.18
C ALA A 8 -11.42 -6.90 -1.71
N ASP A 9 -12.38 -7.45 -2.45
CA ASP A 9 -12.44 -7.43 -3.93
C ASP A 9 -13.31 -6.28 -4.48
N GLN A 10 -14.00 -5.53 -3.61
CA GLN A 10 -14.91 -4.46 -4.04
C GLN A 10 -14.17 -3.21 -4.48
N THR A 11 -14.74 -2.48 -5.44
CA THR A 11 -14.28 -1.14 -5.83
C THR A 11 -14.38 -0.18 -4.63
N PRO A 12 -13.29 0.52 -4.27
CA PRO A 12 -13.27 1.45 -3.14
C PRO A 12 -14.03 2.74 -3.43
N ASP A 13 -14.50 3.38 -2.36
CA ASP A 13 -15.22 4.65 -2.44
C ASP A 13 -14.34 5.79 -2.98
N ALA A 14 -14.89 6.64 -3.84
CA ALA A 14 -14.16 7.70 -4.52
C ALA A 14 -13.55 8.72 -3.55
N ASP A 15 -14.22 9.00 -2.42
CA ASP A 15 -13.70 9.93 -1.40
C ASP A 15 -12.51 9.33 -0.63
N VAL A 16 -12.55 8.01 -0.37
CA VAL A 16 -11.42 7.29 0.23
C VAL A 16 -10.21 7.32 -0.71
N LEU A 17 -10.40 7.04 -2.01
CA LEU A 17 -9.34 7.11 -3.01
C LEU A 17 -8.72 8.52 -3.09
N ARG A 18 -9.55 9.57 -3.06
CA ARG A 18 -9.06 10.96 -3.10
C ARG A 18 -8.22 11.31 -1.88
N ARG A 19 -8.65 10.90 -0.68
CA ARG A 19 -7.89 11.09 0.57
C ARG A 19 -6.59 10.28 0.58
N LEU A 20 -6.62 9.07 0.04
CA LEU A 20 -5.44 8.22 -0.08
C LEU A 20 -4.40 8.87 -0.99
N ARG A 21 -4.78 9.30 -2.21
CA ARG A 21 -3.85 9.98 -3.13
C ARG A 21 -3.21 11.22 -2.52
N TRP A 22 -3.92 11.93 -1.65
CA TRP A 22 -3.35 13.09 -0.96
C TRP A 22 -2.32 12.69 0.11
N ARG A 23 -2.58 11.61 0.87
CA ARG A 23 -1.64 11.04 1.87
C ARG A 23 -0.38 10.44 1.25
N CYS A 24 -0.46 10.02 -0.01
CA CYS A 24 0.66 9.48 -0.76
C CYS A 24 1.74 10.53 -1.11
N ARG A 25 1.48 11.82 -0.90
CA ARG A 25 2.47 12.88 -1.14
C ARG A 25 3.44 12.94 0.04
N ARG A 26 4.66 12.42 -0.13
CA ARG A 26 5.64 12.30 0.96
C ARG A 26 6.79 13.30 0.82
N GLY A 27 7.62 13.36 1.86
CA GLY A 27 8.82 14.21 1.91
C GLY A 27 10.07 13.57 1.29
N LEU A 28 10.04 12.27 1.02
CA LEU A 28 11.13 11.50 0.43
C LEU A 28 10.79 11.08 -1.00
N LEU A 29 11.64 11.49 -1.94
CA LEU A 29 11.47 11.22 -3.36
C LEU A 29 11.42 9.70 -3.65
N GLU A 30 12.22 8.88 -2.97
CA GLU A 30 12.15 7.43 -3.16
C GLU A 30 10.77 6.86 -2.85
N ASN A 31 10.10 7.33 -1.80
CA ASN A 31 8.75 6.89 -1.46
C ASN A 31 7.76 7.30 -2.54
N ASP A 32 7.83 8.55 -3.00
CA ASP A 32 6.96 9.04 -4.08
C ASP A 32 7.15 8.20 -5.35
N LEU A 33 8.39 7.84 -5.73
CA LEU A 33 8.67 7.00 -6.90
C LEU A 33 8.06 5.59 -6.79
N PHE A 34 8.13 4.96 -5.62
CA PHE A 34 7.49 3.66 -5.40
C PHE A 34 5.97 3.76 -5.50
N ILE A 35 5.41 4.81 -4.91
CA ILE A 35 3.96 5.04 -4.88
C ILE A 35 3.43 5.36 -6.27
N ASP A 36 4.09 6.25 -7.02
CA ASP A 36 3.71 6.60 -8.39
C ASP A 36 3.74 5.38 -9.30
N LYS A 37 4.82 4.59 -9.29
CA LYS A 37 4.91 3.35 -10.06
C LYS A 37 3.79 2.36 -9.72
N PHE A 38 3.48 2.23 -8.43
CA PHE A 38 2.38 1.39 -8.00
C PHE A 38 1.03 1.87 -8.56
N PHE A 39 0.74 3.17 -8.51
CA PHE A 39 -0.49 3.71 -9.08
C PHE A 39 -0.54 3.65 -10.61
N GLU A 40 0.60 3.80 -11.30
CA GLU A 40 0.68 3.60 -12.75
C GLU A 40 0.33 2.16 -13.15
N GLN A 41 0.77 1.17 -12.36
CA GLN A 41 0.56 -0.26 -12.69
C GLN A 41 -0.76 -0.82 -12.18
N HIS A 42 -1.21 -0.38 -11.01
CA HIS A 42 -2.32 -1.01 -10.28
C HIS A 42 -3.46 -0.05 -9.92
N GLY A 43 -3.30 1.26 -10.19
CA GLY A 43 -4.26 2.28 -9.76
C GLY A 43 -5.68 2.11 -10.32
N GLU A 44 -5.82 1.53 -11.52
CA GLU A 44 -7.13 1.27 -12.15
C GLU A 44 -7.83 0.03 -11.57
N SER A 45 -7.08 -0.90 -10.98
CA SER A 45 -7.57 -2.17 -10.41
C SER A 45 -7.50 -2.19 -8.88
N LEU A 46 -7.45 -1.01 -8.25
CA LEU A 46 -7.41 -0.90 -6.80
C LEU A 46 -8.71 -1.41 -6.19
N THR A 47 -8.59 -2.40 -5.32
CA THR A 47 -9.70 -2.92 -4.54
C THR A 47 -9.71 -2.31 -3.13
N THR A 48 -10.82 -2.46 -2.43
CA THR A 48 -10.98 -1.97 -1.06
C THR A 48 -9.93 -2.57 -0.11
N GLY A 49 -9.57 -3.85 -0.29
CA GLY A 49 -8.50 -4.49 0.50
C GLY A 49 -7.14 -3.83 0.27
N LEU A 50 -6.77 -3.59 -1.00
CA LEU A 50 -5.52 -2.90 -1.33
C LEU A 50 -5.49 -1.47 -0.78
N VAL A 51 -6.62 -0.77 -0.84
CA VAL A 51 -6.76 0.57 -0.24
C VAL A 51 -6.55 0.54 1.26
N GLN A 52 -7.08 -0.46 1.98
CA GLN A 52 -6.83 -0.58 3.43
C GLN A 52 -5.35 -0.84 3.75
N GLY A 53 -4.69 -1.74 2.99
CA GLY A 53 -3.25 -1.99 3.15
C GLY A 53 -2.42 -0.72 2.91
N LEU A 54 -2.74 0.03 1.85
CA LEU A 54 -2.09 1.31 1.56
C LEU A 54 -2.31 2.33 2.67
N LEU A 55 -3.53 2.48 3.18
CA LEU A 55 -3.81 3.44 4.26
C LEU A 55 -2.98 3.15 5.51
N GLN A 56 -2.78 1.88 5.87
CA GLN A 56 -1.93 1.48 6.99
C GLN A 56 -0.45 1.81 6.73
N LEU A 57 0.06 1.51 5.54
CA LEU A 57 1.41 1.90 5.15
C LEU A 57 1.59 3.42 5.15
N MET A 58 0.54 4.16 4.80
CA MET A 58 0.53 5.63 4.79
C MET A 58 0.43 6.24 6.20
N ASP A 59 0.23 5.45 7.26
CA ASP A 59 0.30 5.94 8.65
C ASP A 59 1.75 5.98 9.16
N LEU A 60 2.67 5.29 8.48
CA LEU A 60 4.08 5.21 8.85
C LEU A 60 4.86 6.50 8.54
N SER A 61 5.97 6.68 9.27
CA SER A 61 6.96 7.70 8.96
C SER A 61 7.62 7.43 7.61
N ASP A 62 8.17 8.47 6.98
CA ASP A 62 8.79 8.34 5.66
C ASP A 62 9.96 7.34 5.67
N ASN A 63 10.75 7.27 6.75
CA ASN A 63 11.87 6.35 6.88
C ASN A 63 11.42 4.91 7.12
N ASP A 64 10.40 4.69 7.95
CA ASP A 64 9.88 3.34 8.21
C ASP A 64 9.20 2.75 6.98
N LEU A 65 8.44 3.57 6.25
CA LEU A 65 7.87 3.18 4.97
C LEU A 65 8.98 2.80 3.98
N LEU A 66 10.02 3.61 3.86
CA LEU A 66 11.13 3.35 2.95
C LEU A 66 11.89 2.07 3.33
N ASP A 67 12.15 1.82 4.62
CA ASP A 67 12.79 0.57 5.08
C ASP A 67 11.97 -0.67 4.73
N LEU A 68 10.63 -0.58 4.84
CA LEU A 68 9.74 -1.63 4.38
C LEU A 68 9.78 -1.77 2.85
N LEU A 69 9.71 -0.69 2.08
CA LEU A 69 9.76 -0.76 0.61
C LEU A 69 11.09 -1.31 0.08
N LEU A 70 12.20 -1.04 0.78
CA LEU A 70 13.53 -1.59 0.46
C LEU A 70 13.77 -3.01 1.01
N ALA A 71 12.77 -3.62 1.65
CA ALA A 71 12.88 -4.93 2.31
C ALA A 71 14.03 -5.00 3.34
N ARG A 72 14.39 -3.87 3.96
CA ARG A 72 15.33 -3.81 5.08
C ARG A 72 14.67 -4.24 6.39
N LYS A 73 13.35 -4.04 6.46
CA LYS A 73 12.47 -4.49 7.54
C LYS A 73 11.32 -5.30 6.95
N GLU A 74 10.76 -6.19 7.76
CA GLU A 74 9.51 -6.89 7.46
C GLU A 74 8.35 -6.25 8.24
N PRO A 75 7.10 -6.32 7.73
CA PRO A 75 5.95 -5.86 8.49
C PRO A 75 5.73 -6.76 9.71
N GLU A 76 5.61 -6.15 10.88
CA GLU A 76 5.42 -6.84 12.17
C GLU A 76 4.17 -6.31 12.89
N GLY A 77 3.66 -7.09 13.85
CA GLY A 77 2.52 -6.70 14.68
C GLY A 77 1.26 -6.43 13.85
N GLU A 78 0.68 -5.24 14.00
CA GLU A 78 -0.56 -4.84 13.31
C GLU A 78 -0.37 -4.72 11.79
N LEU A 79 0.85 -4.47 11.31
CA LEU A 79 1.17 -4.41 9.87
C LEU A 79 1.31 -5.78 9.22
N ALA A 80 1.47 -6.86 10.00
CA ALA A 80 1.62 -8.23 9.49
C ALA A 80 0.28 -8.86 9.06
N ASN A 81 -0.57 -8.07 8.40
CA ASN A 81 -1.86 -8.50 7.85
C ASN A 81 -1.78 -8.74 6.33
N GLN A 82 -2.79 -9.43 5.80
CA GLN A 82 -2.79 -9.87 4.41
C GLN A 82 -2.81 -8.67 3.44
N GLU A 83 -3.57 -7.63 3.75
CA GLU A 83 -3.71 -6.44 2.91
C GLU A 83 -2.39 -5.68 2.77
N VAL A 84 -1.70 -5.43 3.89
CA VAL A 84 -0.40 -4.76 3.90
C VAL A 84 0.66 -5.60 3.20
N MET A 85 0.73 -6.91 3.48
CA MET A 85 1.68 -7.80 2.82
C MET A 85 1.47 -7.85 1.32
N GLN A 86 0.22 -7.89 0.86
CA GLN A 86 -0.10 -7.89 -0.57
C GLN A 86 0.33 -6.58 -1.23
N VAL A 87 -0.02 -5.42 -0.64
CA VAL A 87 0.39 -4.11 -1.17
C VAL A 87 1.93 -3.99 -1.18
N LEU A 88 2.61 -4.35 -0.10
CA LEU A 88 4.07 -4.33 -0.04
C LEU A 88 4.68 -5.21 -1.12
N SER A 89 4.15 -6.41 -1.35
CA SER A 89 4.63 -7.28 -2.42
C SER A 89 4.45 -6.66 -3.80
N MET A 90 3.37 -5.91 -4.04
CA MET A 90 3.10 -5.22 -5.31
C MET A 90 3.99 -3.99 -5.49
N MET A 91 4.22 -3.20 -4.43
CA MET A 91 5.11 -2.02 -4.48
C MET A 91 6.59 -2.40 -4.61
N ARG A 92 6.99 -3.54 -4.03
CA ARG A 92 8.37 -4.06 -4.05
C ARG A 92 8.78 -4.68 -5.40
N VAL A 93 7.92 -4.70 -6.42
CA VAL A 93 8.28 -5.22 -7.76
C VAL A 93 9.20 -4.23 -8.49
N ALA A 94 10.40 -4.06 -7.93
CA ALA A 94 11.54 -3.39 -8.53
C ALA A 94 12.55 -4.47 -8.96
N LYS A 95 12.15 -5.32 -9.92
CA LYS A 95 13.06 -5.93 -10.91
C LYS A 95 12.29 -6.69 -12.00
N ALA A 96 12.33 -6.16 -13.22
CA ALA A 96 12.62 -6.96 -14.40
C ALA A 96 14.01 -6.54 -14.88
#